data_AF-X1FVT2-F1
#
_entry.id   AF-X1FVT2-F1
#
_cell.length_a   1.000
_cell.length_b   1.000
_cell.length_c   1.000
_cell.angle_alpha   90.00
_cell.angle_beta   90.00
_cell.angle_gamma   90.00
#
_symmetry.space_group_name_H-M   'P 1'
#
loop_
_entity.id
_entity.type
_entity.pdbx_description
1 polymer ?
#
loop_
_entity_poly.entity_id
_entity_poly.type
_entity_poly.pdbx_seq_one_letter_code
_entity_poly.pdbx_strand_id
1 'polypeptide(L)'
;MLLLSDSTYAELPGYTPSERVVGENLDRVIAEAPGRVIVTTFSSLVSRIQQVIDSAAKHQRRVFIVGRSMSDTAHMALELGYLNARDGILARLDELKGMPHNKIVLITTGSQGEPTSALVRMANRDHRQVHIVRGDTVVISAI
;
A
#
# COMPACT_ATOMS: atom_id res chain seq x y z
N MET A 1 -35.59 20.16 13.56
CA MET A 1 -34.30 19.77 12.96
C MET A 1 -33.94 18.37 13.43
N LEU A 2 -33.38 17.54 12.55
CA LEU A 2 -32.88 16.20 12.88
C LEU A 2 -31.38 16.14 12.61
N LEU A 3 -30.64 15.43 13.45
CA LEU A 3 -29.22 15.14 13.28
C LEU A 3 -29.04 13.66 12.94
N LEU A 4 -28.31 13.39 11.86
CA LEU A 4 -27.83 12.06 11.49
C LEU A 4 -26.31 12.08 11.65
N SER A 5 -25.78 11.19 12.48
CA SER A 5 -24.36 11.14 12.84
C SER A 5 -23.83 9.70 12.71
N ASP A 6 -22.56 9.56 12.35
CA ASP A 6 -21.88 8.26 12.20
C ASP A 6 -21.52 7.67 13.58
N SER A 7 -21.93 6.43 13.84
CA SER A 7 -21.70 5.71 15.10
C SER A 7 -20.67 4.58 15.00
N THR A 8 -19.93 4.46 13.89
CA THR A 8 -18.99 3.34 13.63
C THR A 8 -17.97 3.13 14.75
N TYR A 9 -17.52 4.21 15.41
CA TYR A 9 -16.56 4.17 16.51
C TYR A 9 -17.07 4.83 17.81
N ALA A 10 -18.38 4.98 17.98
CA ALA A 10 -18.95 5.70 19.13
C ALA A 10 -18.64 5.06 20.49
N GLU A 11 -18.33 3.77 20.52
CA GLU A 11 -18.01 3.03 21.74
C GLU A 11 -16.53 3.17 22.18
N LEU A 12 -15.66 3.69 21.32
CA LEU A 12 -14.25 3.85 21.62
C LEU A 12 -13.96 5.24 22.21
N PRO A 13 -13.51 5.33 23.47
CA PRO A 13 -13.12 6.61 24.04
C PRO A 13 -11.82 7.13 23.41
N GLY A 14 -11.68 8.44 23.32
CA GLY A 14 -10.48 9.09 22.81
C GLY A 14 -10.65 9.61 21.37
N TYR A 15 -9.55 9.69 20.64
CA TYR A 15 -9.49 10.28 19.31
C TYR A 15 -8.73 9.38 18.35
N THR A 16 -9.17 9.34 17.10
CA THR A 16 -8.44 8.68 16.02
C THR A 16 -7.06 9.33 15.85
N PRO A 17 -5.96 8.56 15.88
CA PRO A 17 -4.63 9.07 15.62
C PRO A 17 -4.55 9.77 14.26
N SER A 18 -3.68 10.78 14.17
CA SER A 18 -3.48 11.50 12.91
C SER A 18 -2.84 10.60 11.85
N GLU A 19 -3.35 10.68 10.62
CA GLU A 19 -2.74 10.08 9.43
C GLU A 19 -1.25 10.43 9.26
N ARG A 20 -0.83 11.61 9.75
CA ARG A 20 0.59 12.01 9.74
C ARG A 20 1.48 11.02 10.50
N VAL A 21 1.02 10.52 11.65
CA VAL A 21 1.76 9.56 12.47
C VAL A 21 1.92 8.23 11.73
N VAL A 22 0.89 7.83 10.96
CA VAL A 22 0.97 6.61 10.18
C VAL A 22 1.96 6.75 9.01
N GLY A 23 1.96 7.92 8.36
CA GLY A 23 2.97 8.27 7.35
C GLY A 23 4.40 8.18 7.89
N GLU A 24 4.67 8.67 9.10
CA GLU A 24 6.00 8.58 9.75
C GLU A 24 6.43 7.13 9.99
N ASN A 25 5.50 6.28 10.45
CA ASN A 25 5.78 4.86 10.67
C ASN A 25 6.04 4.10 9.37
N LEU A 26 5.24 4.37 8.33
CA LEU A 26 5.48 3.82 6.99
C LEU A 26 6.84 4.24 6.44
N ASP A 27 7.18 5.53 6.63
CA ASP A 27 8.46 6.05 6.17
C ASP A 27 9.65 5.31 6.79
N ARG A 28 9.57 5.08 8.10
CA ARG A 28 10.60 4.34 8.83
C ARG A 28 10.72 2.90 8.33
N VAL A 29 9.60 2.19 8.17
CA VAL A 29 9.61 0.80 7.71
C VAL A 29 10.18 0.70 6.29
N ILE A 30 9.79 1.61 5.40
CA ILE A 30 10.29 1.66 4.02
C ILE A 30 11.78 2.02 3.99
N ALA A 31 12.26 2.89 4.88
CA ALA A 31 13.67 3.23 4.99
C ALA A 31 14.53 2.02 5.46
N GLU A 32 14.11 1.35 6.53
CA GLU A 32 14.93 0.38 7.27
C GLU A 32 14.88 -1.04 6.68
N ALA A 33 13.86 -1.38 5.89
CA ALA A 33 13.68 -2.75 5.40
C ALA A 33 14.83 -3.23 4.49
N PRO A 34 15.49 -4.37 4.80
CA PRO A 34 16.63 -4.86 4.00
C PRO A 34 16.21 -5.45 2.64
N GLY A 35 14.94 -5.84 2.50
CA GLY A 35 14.37 -6.43 1.29
C GLY A 35 13.20 -5.62 0.73
N ARG A 36 12.29 -6.32 0.04
CA ARG A 36 11.08 -5.70 -0.52
C ARG A 36 10.13 -5.35 0.62
N VAL A 37 9.40 -4.26 0.47
CA VAL A 37 8.32 -3.90 1.39
C VAL A 37 6.99 -4.15 0.70
N ILE A 38 6.09 -4.89 1.35
CA ILE A 38 4.76 -5.21 0.85
C ILE A 38 3.76 -4.54 1.77
N VAL A 39 3.17 -3.44 1.32
CA VAL A 39 2.15 -2.71 2.07
C VAL A 39 0.77 -3.18 1.61
N THR A 40 -0.02 -3.72 2.54
CA THR A 40 -1.42 -4.06 2.27
C THR A 40 -2.37 -3.03 2.86
N THR A 41 -3.31 -2.53 2.05
CA THR A 41 -4.30 -1.50 2.44
C THR A 41 -5.60 -1.68 1.63
N PHE A 42 -6.64 -0.93 1.98
CA PHE A 42 -7.84 -0.79 1.16
C PHE A 42 -7.54 0.00 -0.11
N SER A 43 -8.08 -0.44 -1.26
CA SER A 43 -7.93 0.28 -2.54
C SER A 43 -8.55 1.68 -2.51
N SER A 44 -9.63 1.86 -1.75
CA SER A 44 -10.32 3.14 -1.55
C SER A 44 -9.54 4.14 -0.69
N LEU A 45 -8.53 3.70 0.07
CA LEU A 45 -7.75 4.57 0.96
C LEU A 45 -6.59 5.23 0.19
N VAL A 46 -6.94 6.14 -0.73
CA VAL A 46 -5.98 6.81 -1.64
C VAL A 46 -4.89 7.57 -0.88
N SER A 47 -5.22 8.19 0.26
CA SER A 47 -4.26 8.88 1.13
C SER A 47 -3.11 7.96 1.58
N ARG A 48 -3.42 6.69 1.86
CA ARG A 48 -2.42 5.70 2.24
C ARG A 48 -1.53 5.30 1.07
N ILE A 49 -2.10 5.19 -0.13
CA ILE A 49 -1.32 4.95 -1.35
C ILE A 49 -0.34 6.11 -1.58
N GLN A 50 -0.78 7.36 -1.42
CA GLN A 50 0.07 8.54 -1.53
C GLN A 50 1.25 8.51 -0.53
N GLN A 51 0.98 8.24 0.75
CA GLN A 51 2.02 8.17 1.79
C GLN A 51 3.10 7.12 1.44
N VAL A 52 2.70 5.97 0.89
CA VAL A 52 3.64 4.94 0.46
C VAL A 52 4.46 5.40 -0.73
N ILE A 53 3.85 6.08 -1.71
CA ILE A 53 4.54 6.62 -2.88
C ILE A 53 5.56 7.69 -2.48
N ASP A 54 5.18 8.62 -1.62
CA ASP A 54 6.06 9.69 -1.13
C ASP A 54 7.27 9.13 -0.39
N SER A 55 7.05 8.15 0.49
CA SER A 55 8.14 7.50 1.20
C SER A 55 9.04 6.69 0.26
N ALA A 56 8.47 5.92 -0.67
CA ALA A 56 9.25 5.19 -1.65
C ALA A 56 10.13 6.14 -2.49
N ALA A 57 9.60 7.29 -2.90
CA ALA A 57 10.35 8.31 -3.62
C ALA A 57 11.51 8.88 -2.79
N LYS A 58 11.27 9.16 -1.51
CA LYS A 58 12.30 9.64 -0.57
C LYS A 58 13.46 8.66 -0.42
N HIS A 59 13.17 7.36 -0.39
CA HIS A 59 14.17 6.29 -0.21
C HIS A 59 14.65 5.65 -1.52
N GLN A 60 14.36 6.28 -2.66
CA GLN A 60 14.76 5.83 -3.99
C GLN A 60 14.35 4.37 -4.27
N ARG A 61 13.14 3.99 -3.85
CA ARG A 61 12.51 2.71 -4.17
C ARG A 61 11.41 2.94 -5.20
N ARG A 62 11.15 1.95 -6.04
CA ARG A 62 10.04 1.98 -6.99
C ARG A 62 8.82 1.27 -6.43
N VAL A 63 7.65 1.79 -6.79
CA VAL A 63 6.35 1.32 -6.33
C VAL A 63 5.70 0.49 -7.43
N PHE A 64 5.16 -0.67 -7.04
CA PHE A 64 4.40 -1.54 -7.92
C PHE A 64 3.06 -1.85 -7.28
N ILE A 65 1.98 -1.63 -8.04
CA ILE A 65 0.62 -1.88 -7.57
C ILE A 65 0.21 -3.30 -7.98
N VAL A 66 -0.25 -4.08 -7.00
CA VAL A 66 -0.67 -5.47 -7.17
C VAL A 66 -2.16 -5.59 -6.88
N GLY A 67 -2.91 -6.05 -7.89
CA GLY A 67 -4.34 -6.32 -7.79
C GLY A 67 -5.20 -5.32 -8.57
N ARG A 68 -6.16 -5.86 -9.32
CA ARG A 68 -6.99 -5.09 -10.29
C ARG A 68 -7.67 -3.86 -9.66
N SER A 69 -8.48 -4.06 -8.62
CA SER A 69 -9.20 -2.95 -7.97
C SER A 69 -8.27 -1.82 -7.52
N MET A 70 -7.08 -2.14 -6.99
CA MET A 70 -6.15 -1.11 -6.54
C MET A 70 -5.46 -0.41 -7.70
N SER A 71 -5.11 -1.14 -8.77
CA SER A 71 -4.60 -0.53 -10.01
C SER A 71 -5.63 0.43 -10.62
N ASP A 72 -6.90 0.03 -10.69
CA ASP A 72 -7.99 0.83 -11.23
C ASP A 72 -8.20 2.10 -10.38
N THR A 73 -8.28 1.97 -9.05
CA THR A 73 -8.45 3.13 -8.16
C THR A 73 -7.26 4.07 -8.20
N ALA A 74 -6.03 3.55 -8.20
CA ALA A 74 -4.83 4.39 -8.29
C ALA A 74 -4.73 5.13 -9.63
N HIS A 75 -5.11 4.48 -10.73
CA HIS A 75 -5.14 5.10 -12.05
C HIS A 75 -6.15 6.24 -12.11
N MET A 76 -7.39 6.01 -11.66
CA MET A 76 -8.41 7.07 -11.58
C MET A 76 -7.95 8.22 -10.65
N ALA A 77 -7.31 7.90 -9.53
CA ALA A 77 -6.82 8.92 -8.60
C ALA A 77 -5.69 9.78 -9.19
N LEU A 78 -4.82 9.20 -10.02
CA LEU A 78 -3.81 9.93 -10.79
C LEU A 78 -4.46 10.87 -11.81
N GLU A 79 -5.43 10.37 -12.59
CA GLU A 79 -6.14 11.16 -13.61
C GLU A 79 -6.90 12.36 -13.00
N LEU A 80 -7.51 12.15 -11.84
CA LEU A 80 -8.27 13.18 -11.12
C LEU A 80 -7.39 14.10 -10.26
N GLY A 81 -6.09 13.83 -10.16
CA GLY A 81 -5.15 14.63 -9.37
C GLY A 81 -5.22 14.41 -7.84
N TYR A 82 -5.91 13.37 -7.37
CA TYR A 82 -5.91 12.95 -5.97
C TYR A 82 -4.64 12.22 -5.55
N LEU A 83 -3.93 11.65 -6.53
CA LEU A 83 -2.65 10.98 -6.33
C LEU A 83 -1.60 11.67 -7.19
N ASN A 84 -0.43 11.92 -6.60
CA ASN A 84 0.73 12.47 -7.29
C ASN A 84 1.89 11.48 -7.22
N ALA A 85 2.42 11.13 -8.38
CA ALA A 85 3.56 10.25 -8.51
C ALA A 85 4.58 10.91 -9.44
N ARG A 86 5.78 11.20 -8.93
CA ARG A 86 6.90 11.68 -9.77
C ARG A 86 7.19 10.67 -10.87
N ASP A 87 7.61 11.16 -12.04
CA ASP A 87 7.94 10.29 -13.18
C ASP A 87 8.91 9.17 -12.78
N GLY A 88 8.53 7.95 -13.14
CA GLY A 88 9.32 6.74 -12.89
C GLY A 88 9.22 6.15 -11.48
N ILE A 89 8.43 6.73 -10.55
CA ILE A 89 8.23 6.11 -9.23
C ILE A 89 7.30 4.90 -9.30
N LEU A 90 6.20 5.03 -10.05
CA LEU A 90 5.27 3.95 -10.33
C LEU A 90 5.80 3.15 -11.51
N ALA A 91 5.95 1.85 -11.29
CA ALA A 91 6.51 0.92 -12.26
C ALA A 91 5.53 -0.20 -12.57
N ARG A 92 5.68 -0.79 -13.76
CA ARG A 92 4.87 -1.92 -14.18
C ARG A 92 5.41 -3.22 -13.58
N LEU A 93 4.52 -4.16 -13.27
CA LEU A 93 4.90 -5.43 -12.63
C LEU A 93 5.89 -6.28 -13.46
N ASP A 94 5.91 -6.13 -14.79
CA ASP A 94 6.88 -6.79 -15.67
C ASP A 94 8.32 -6.30 -15.45
N GLU A 95 8.50 -5.09 -14.93
CA GLU A 95 9.81 -4.51 -14.60
C GLU A 95 10.37 -5.01 -13.26
N LEU A 96 9.62 -5.82 -12.51
CA LEU A 96 10.12 -6.42 -11.25
C LEU A 96 11.33 -7.33 -11.49
N LYS A 97 11.40 -7.97 -12.66
CA LYS A 97 12.43 -8.96 -12.96
C LYS A 97 13.80 -8.27 -13.12
N GLY A 98 14.75 -8.64 -12.27
CA GLY A 98 16.12 -8.10 -12.28
C GLY A 98 16.32 -6.86 -11.40
N MET A 99 15.28 -6.39 -10.71
CA MET A 99 15.41 -5.27 -9.77
C MET A 99 15.93 -5.72 -8.40
N PRO A 100 16.86 -4.97 -7.78
CA PRO A 100 17.30 -5.25 -6.41
C PRO A 100 16.12 -5.21 -5.43
N HIS A 101 16.03 -6.19 -4.53
CA HIS A 101 14.89 -6.33 -3.61
C HIS A 101 14.68 -5.09 -2.72
N ASN A 102 15.76 -4.47 -2.25
CA ASN A 102 15.71 -3.25 -1.43
C ASN A 102 15.27 -2.00 -2.21
N LYS A 103 15.01 -2.11 -3.52
CA LYS A 103 14.48 -1.04 -4.38
C LYS A 103 13.01 -1.21 -4.70
N ILE A 104 12.33 -2.19 -4.09
CA ILE A 104 10.94 -2.55 -4.41
C ILE A 104 10.03 -2.26 -3.23
N VAL A 105 8.95 -1.54 -3.50
CA VAL A 105 7.76 -1.43 -2.64
C VAL A 105 6.55 -1.94 -3.43
N LEU A 106 5.82 -2.89 -2.88
CA LEU A 106 4.58 -3.42 -3.42
C LEU A 106 3.41 -2.85 -2.63
N ILE A 107 2.39 -2.35 -3.31
CA ILE A 107 1.11 -1.98 -2.69
C ILE A 107 0.06 -2.97 -3.15
N THR A 108 -0.66 -3.58 -2.22
CA THR A 108 -1.62 -4.66 -2.51
C THR A 108 -2.89 -4.54 -1.68
N THR A 109 -3.99 -5.12 -2.16
CA THR A 109 -5.16 -5.43 -1.33
C THR A 109 -4.95 -6.71 -0.51
N GLY A 110 -5.91 -7.03 0.37
CA GLY A 110 -5.92 -8.27 1.15
C GLY A 110 -5.61 -8.11 2.62
N SER A 111 -5.79 -6.90 3.16
CA SER A 111 -5.51 -6.60 4.57
C SER A 111 -6.44 -7.33 5.53
N GLN A 112 -7.63 -7.74 5.08
CA GLN A 112 -8.59 -8.51 5.85
C GLN A 112 -8.48 -10.03 5.60
N GLY A 113 -7.48 -10.46 4.82
CA GLY A 113 -7.24 -11.87 4.55
C GLY A 113 -8.30 -12.52 3.64
N GLU A 114 -8.95 -11.76 2.76
CA GLU A 114 -9.92 -12.35 1.83
C GLU A 114 -9.22 -13.41 0.97
N PRO A 115 -9.79 -14.62 0.83
CA PRO A 115 -9.11 -15.75 0.16
C PRO A 115 -8.65 -15.46 -1.26
N THR A 116 -9.33 -14.56 -1.97
CA THR A 116 -9.04 -14.17 -3.36
C THR A 116 -8.15 -12.93 -3.48
N SER A 117 -7.77 -12.32 -2.35
CA SER A 117 -6.96 -11.12 -2.34
C SER A 117 -5.54 -11.36 -2.85
N ALA A 118 -4.90 -10.30 -3.35
CA ALA A 118 -3.56 -10.39 -3.89
C ALA A 118 -2.54 -10.83 -2.83
N LEU A 119 -2.64 -10.34 -1.58
CA LEU A 119 -1.74 -10.77 -0.49
C LEU A 119 -1.85 -12.26 -0.20
N VAL A 120 -3.06 -12.80 -0.04
CA VAL A 120 -3.27 -14.23 0.25
C VAL A 120 -2.75 -15.10 -0.89
N ARG A 121 -2.98 -14.70 -2.14
CA ARG A 121 -2.46 -15.42 -3.31
C ARG A 121 -0.93 -15.36 -3.40
N MET A 122 -0.30 -14.24 -3.02
CA MET A 122 1.16 -14.14 -2.94
C MET A 122 1.74 -15.07 -1.86
N ALA A 123 1.07 -15.16 -0.70
CA ALA A 123 1.47 -16.04 0.41
C ALA A 123 1.34 -17.53 0.04
N ASN A 124 0.25 -17.90 -0.64
CA ASN A 124 -0.01 -19.28 -1.09
C ASN A 124 0.75 -19.67 -2.37
N ARG A 125 1.61 -18.78 -2.90
CA ARG A 125 2.34 -18.95 -4.16
C ARG A 125 1.46 -19.17 -5.40
N ASP A 126 0.21 -18.71 -5.35
CA ASP A 126 -0.77 -18.80 -6.45
C ASP A 126 -0.84 -17.49 -7.27
N HIS A 127 -0.13 -16.44 -6.86
CA HIS A 127 -0.11 -15.18 -7.61
C HIS A 127 0.88 -15.23 -8.79
N ARG A 128 0.38 -15.01 -10.01
CA ARG A 128 1.11 -15.26 -11.28
C ARG A 128 2.46 -14.57 -11.44
N GLN A 129 2.68 -13.41 -10.80
CA GLN A 129 3.87 -12.56 -11.04
C GLN A 129 4.68 -12.26 -9.78
N VAL A 130 4.14 -12.53 -8.59
CA VAL A 130 4.75 -12.10 -7.33
C VAL A 130 4.51 -13.19 -6.28
N HIS A 131 5.57 -13.59 -5.59
CA HIS A 131 5.51 -14.51 -4.46
C HIS A 131 6.24 -13.89 -3.28
N ILE A 132 5.80 -14.17 -2.05
CA ILE A 132 6.55 -13.78 -0.86
C ILE A 132 7.84 -14.59 -0.80
N VAL A 133 8.96 -13.91 -0.58
CA VAL A 133 10.28 -14.53 -0.44
C VAL A 133 10.89 -14.16 0.90
N ARG A 134 11.89 -14.94 1.32
CA ARG A 134 12.63 -14.66 2.55
C ARG A 134 13.27 -13.27 2.47
N GLY A 135 13.07 -12.46 3.52
CA GLY A 135 13.59 -11.09 3.61
C GLY A 135 12.59 -10.01 3.21
N ASP A 136 11.39 -10.37 2.74
CA ASP A 136 10.30 -9.40 2.58
C ASP A 136 9.79 -8.90 3.93
N THR A 137 9.43 -7.62 3.98
CA THR A 137 8.71 -7.01 5.10
C THR A 137 7.27 -6.77 4.67
N VAL A 138 6.31 -7.37 5.38
CA VAL A 138 4.88 -7.18 5.11
C VAL A 138 4.29 -6.23 6.15
N VAL A 139 3.65 -5.16 5.67
CA VAL A 139 3.00 -4.14 6.51
C VAL A 139 1.49 -4.22 6.29
N ILE A 140 0.76 -4.55 7.34
CA ILE A 140 -0.70 -4.51 7.32
C ILE A 140 -1.17 -3.12 7.71
N SER A 141 -1.62 -2.38 6.73
CA SER A 141 -1.96 -0.96 6.80
C SER A 141 -3.45 -0.80 6.48
N ALA A 142 -4.30 -1.35 7.33
CA ALA A 142 -5.75 -1.28 7.21
C ALA A 142 -6.36 -0.96 8.57
N ILE A 143 -6.79 0.28 8.72
CA ILE A 143 -7.47 0.83 9.88
C ILE A 143 -8.57 1.75 9.36
#